data_AF-A0A964PYJ0-F1
#
_entry.id   AF-A0A964PYJ0-F1
#
_cell.length_a   1.000
_cell.length_b   1.000
_cell.length_c   1.000
_cell.angle_alpha   90.00
_cell.angle_beta   90.00
_cell.angle_gamma   90.00
#
_symmetry.space_group_name_H-M   'P 1'
#
loop_
_entity.id
_entity.type
_entity.pdbx_description
1 polymer ?
#
loop_
_entity_poly.entity_id
_entity_poly.type
_entity_poly.pdbx_seq_one_letter_code
_entity_poly.pdbx_strand_id
1 'polypeptide(L)'
;MPGIGGSLLLSLVSMPLGTFLAGGTGLLIAGVEKLVLWTAGLPWASFWVARGTLVAALVGGGLAHLVVRQWLAGRVRPGIRRLAAVGSAGALVLLVPLVPLGRVLEVHVIDVGQGDAIALRFPSGRWILVDAGPRSAEFDAGARRVVPYLKRWGVRRLDAVVLTHPHLDHIGGAPAVLRSFAVEGVLDPSRAYGSDAYLEVLDEVGRRRISWWGGRRRERRSPSATCG
;
A
#
# COMPACT_ATOMS: atom_id res chain seq x y z
N MET A 1 14.18 24.41 -1.03
CA MET A 1 13.13 25.06 -0.21
C MET A 1 13.48 26.55 -0.07
N PRO A 2 12.94 27.43 -0.94
CA PRO A 2 13.32 28.85 -0.97
C PRO A 2 13.13 29.58 0.37
N GLY A 3 12.19 29.13 1.21
CA GLY A 3 11.95 29.71 2.55
C GLY A 3 13.11 29.53 3.54
N ILE A 4 13.82 28.39 3.50
CA ILE A 4 14.94 28.10 4.42
C ILE A 4 16.14 28.98 4.10
N GLY A 5 16.43 29.18 2.80
CA GLY A 5 17.50 30.08 2.35
C GLY A 5 17.21 31.54 2.71
N GLY A 6 15.96 31.99 2.55
CA GLY A 6 15.54 33.34 2.92
C GLY A 6 15.62 33.61 4.43
N SER A 7 15.18 32.67 5.28
CA SER A 7 15.25 32.84 6.73
C SER A 7 16.69 32.85 7.25
N LEU A 8 17.58 32.04 6.67
CA LEU A 8 19.01 32.03 7.00
C LEU A 8 19.68 33.36 6.64
N LEU A 9 19.44 33.88 5.43
CA LEU A 9 19.99 35.16 5.00
C LEU A 9 19.48 36.33 5.85
N LEU A 10 18.18 36.36 6.19
CA LEU A 10 17.64 37.38 7.07
C LEU A 10 18.13 37.25 8.52
N SER A 11 18.39 36.04 9.01
CA SER A 11 18.92 35.83 10.37
C SER A 11 20.33 36.40 10.56
N LEU A 12 21.12 36.51 9.48
CA LEU A 12 22.43 37.17 9.48
C LEU A 12 22.34 38.70 9.65
N VAL A 13 21.21 39.29 9.22
CA VAL A 13 20.96 40.73 9.30
C VAL A 13 20.17 41.09 10.57
N SER A 14 19.19 40.27 10.93
CA SER A 14 18.35 40.45 12.11
C SER A 14 17.77 39.09 12.55
N MET A 15 18.30 38.56 13.66
CA MET A 15 17.80 37.32 14.27
C MET A 15 16.27 37.33 14.51
N PRO A 16 15.65 38.41 15.04
CA PRO A 16 14.20 38.46 15.22
C PRO A 16 13.41 38.28 13.92
N LEU A 17 13.84 38.91 12.82
CA LEU A 17 13.16 38.83 11.53
C LEU A 17 13.29 37.44 10.89
N GLY A 18 14.49 36.86 10.96
CA GLY A 18 14.73 35.49 10.48
C GLY A 18 13.87 34.46 11.23
N THR A 19 13.76 34.61 12.55
CA THR A 19 12.93 33.74 13.41
C THR A 19 11.44 33.90 13.13
N PHE A 20 10.98 35.14 12.90
CA PHE A 20 9.59 35.42 12.52
C PHE A 20 9.20 34.76 11.19
N LEU A 21 10.06 34.87 10.16
CA LEU A 21 9.81 34.24 8.85
C LEU A 21 9.85 32.71 8.93
N ALA A 22 10.80 32.14 9.67
CA ALA A 22 10.90 30.69 9.88
C ALA A 22 9.68 30.15 10.65
N GLY A 23 9.29 30.81 11.74
CA GLY A 23 8.12 30.46 12.55
C GLY A 23 6.81 30.60 11.79
N GLY A 24 6.64 31.68 11.01
CA GLY A 24 5.47 31.89 10.17
C GLY A 24 5.31 30.80 9.10
N THR A 25 6.42 30.39 8.48
CA THR A 25 6.42 29.26 7.52
C THR A 25 6.05 27.94 8.21
N GLY A 26 6.57 27.71 9.42
CA GLY A 26 6.22 26.54 10.23
C GLY A 26 4.74 26.46 10.58
N LEU A 27 4.12 27.58 10.97
CA LEU A 27 2.69 27.65 11.26
C LEU A 27 1.83 27.36 10.02
N LEU A 28 2.24 27.87 8.85
CA LEU A 28 1.55 27.58 7.59
C LEU A 28 1.63 26.10 7.22
N ILE A 29 2.81 25.48 7.34
CA ILE A 29 2.97 24.04 7.08
C ILE A 29 2.14 23.22 8.06
N ALA A 30 2.18 23.55 9.36
CA ALA A 30 1.38 22.86 10.38
C ALA A 30 -0.14 23.00 10.11
N GLY A 31 -0.58 24.17 9.65
CA GLY A 31 -1.96 24.40 9.23
C GLY A 31 -2.37 23.53 8.05
N VAL A 32 -1.53 23.46 7.01
CA VAL A 32 -1.75 22.60 5.84
C VAL A 32 -1.72 21.12 6.24
N GLU A 33 -0.78 20.70 7.07
CA GLU A 33 -0.68 19.32 7.54
C GLU A 33 -1.93 18.91 8.32
N LYS A 34 -2.39 19.76 9.25
CA LYS A 34 -3.61 19.49 10.02
C LYS A 34 -4.85 19.40 9.13
N LEU A 35 -4.93 20.23 8.09
CA LEU A 35 -6.01 20.16 7.10
C LEU A 35 -5.93 18.86 6.28
N VAL A 36 -4.74 18.47 5.84
CA VAL A 36 -4.51 17.20 5.12
C VAL A 36 -4.89 16.01 5.98
N LEU A 37 -4.47 15.97 7.25
CA LEU A 37 -4.82 14.89 8.18
C LEU A 37 -6.32 14.85 8.48
N TRP A 38 -6.97 16.01 8.63
CA TRP A 38 -8.42 16.10 8.83
C TRP A 38 -9.19 15.57 7.62
N THR A 39 -8.83 16.00 6.41
CA THR A 39 -9.45 15.51 5.17
C THR A 39 -9.16 14.03 4.91
N ALA A 40 -7.97 13.53 5.27
CA ALA A 40 -7.62 12.11 5.18
C ALA A 40 -8.40 11.23 6.17
N GLY A 41 -8.88 11.80 7.27
CA GLY A 41 -9.69 11.09 8.28
C GLY A 41 -11.17 10.92 7.91
N LEU A 42 -11.65 11.59 6.84
CA LEU A 42 -13.04 11.48 6.43
C LEU A 42 -13.35 10.05 5.91
N PRO A 43 -14.52 9.48 6.27
CA PRO A 43 -14.97 8.26 5.62
C PRO A 43 -15.03 8.52 4.11
N TRP A 44 -14.40 7.63 3.33
CA TRP A 44 -14.27 7.73 1.86
C TRP A 44 -13.24 8.73 1.32
N ALA A 45 -12.37 9.29 2.16
CA ALA A 45 -11.26 10.13 1.70
C ALA A 45 -10.34 9.42 0.67
N SER A 46 -10.30 8.08 0.69
CA SER A 46 -9.60 7.30 -0.32
C SER A 46 -10.36 6.01 -0.66
N PHE A 47 -10.37 5.67 -1.96
CA PHE A 47 -10.75 4.34 -2.45
C PHE A 47 -9.55 3.71 -3.14
N TRP A 48 -9.28 2.45 -2.81
CA TRP A 48 -8.17 1.70 -3.39
C TRP A 48 -8.68 0.87 -4.55
N VAL A 49 -8.23 1.21 -5.75
CA VAL A 49 -8.62 0.54 -6.99
C VAL A 49 -7.40 -0.22 -7.50
N ALA A 50 -7.58 -1.52 -7.75
CA ALA A 50 -6.52 -2.35 -8.31
C ALA A 50 -6.11 -1.81 -9.69
N ARG A 51 -4.80 -1.72 -9.92
CA ARG A 51 -4.20 -1.21 -11.16
C ARG A 51 -4.90 -1.83 -12.38
N GLY A 52 -5.45 -0.98 -13.25
CA GLY A 52 -6.02 -1.38 -14.53
C GLY A 52 -7.53 -1.64 -14.57
N THR A 53 -8.19 -1.97 -13.47
CA THR A 53 -9.60 -2.43 -13.50
C THR A 53 -10.64 -1.34 -13.79
N LEU A 54 -10.53 -0.15 -13.20
CA LEU A 54 -11.49 0.94 -13.47
C LEU A 54 -11.31 1.58 -14.85
N VAL A 55 -10.06 1.84 -15.26
CA VAL A 55 -9.79 2.44 -16.58
C VAL A 55 -10.25 1.48 -17.67
N ALA A 56 -9.98 0.18 -17.52
CA ALA A 56 -10.50 -0.86 -18.40
C ALA A 56 -12.03 -0.86 -18.47
N ALA A 57 -12.70 -0.83 -17.30
CA ALA A 57 -14.16 -0.89 -17.22
C ALA A 57 -14.83 0.37 -17.80
N LEU A 58 -14.28 1.55 -17.55
CA LEU A 58 -14.81 2.82 -18.07
C LEU A 58 -14.61 2.94 -19.57
N VAL A 59 -13.41 2.60 -20.08
CA VAL A 59 -13.12 2.62 -21.53
C VAL A 59 -13.95 1.56 -22.24
N GLY A 60 -13.96 0.32 -21.72
CA GLY A 60 -14.74 -0.78 -22.29
C GLY A 60 -16.25 -0.51 -22.27
N GLY A 61 -16.77 -0.02 -21.14
CA GLY A 61 -18.18 0.32 -20.97
C GLY A 61 -18.62 1.49 -21.86
N GLY A 62 -17.79 2.52 -22.01
CA GLY A 62 -18.05 3.66 -22.89
C GLY A 62 -18.10 3.26 -24.36
N LEU A 63 -17.14 2.46 -24.83
CA LEU A 63 -17.13 1.92 -26.20
C LEU A 63 -18.33 1.02 -26.47
N ALA A 64 -18.65 0.10 -25.55
CA ALA A 64 -19.81 -0.78 -25.68
C ALA A 64 -21.12 0.01 -25.75
N HIS A 65 -21.29 1.04 -24.89
CA HIS A 65 -22.47 1.90 -24.89
C HIS A 65 -22.65 2.63 -26.23
N LEU A 66 -21.56 3.17 -26.80
CA LEU A 66 -21.61 3.83 -28.10
C LEU A 66 -22.01 2.86 -29.21
N VAL A 67 -21.49 1.64 -29.21
CA VAL A 67 -21.79 0.61 -30.23
C VAL A 67 -23.25 0.16 -30.15
N VAL A 68 -23.74 -0.10 -28.94
CA VAL A 68 -25.13 -0.50 -28.68
C VAL A 68 -26.09 0.62 -29.09
N ARG A 69 -25.79 1.87 -28.71
CA ARG A 69 -26.59 3.05 -29.08
C ARG A 69 -26.66 3.23 -30.60
N GLN A 70 -25.55 3.02 -31.30
CA GLN A 70 -25.50 3.10 -32.76
C GLN A 70 -26.27 1.95 -33.45
N TRP A 71 -26.28 0.76 -32.85
CA TRP A 71 -27.05 -0.39 -33.33
C TRP A 71 -28.55 -0.22 -33.14
N LEU A 72 -28.99 0.21 -31.95
CA LEU A 72 -30.40 0.42 -31.61
C LEU A 72 -31.01 1.59 -32.38
N ALA A 73 -30.23 2.61 -32.70
CA ALA A 73 -30.74 3.79 -33.40
C ALA A 73 -31.07 3.56 -34.88
N GLY A 74 -30.62 2.47 -35.51
CA GLY A 74 -30.92 2.12 -36.91
C GLY A 74 -30.50 3.13 -37.99
N ARG A 75 -29.93 4.29 -37.60
CA ARG A 75 -29.70 5.49 -38.44
C ARG A 75 -28.33 5.54 -39.13
N VAL A 76 -27.49 4.51 -38.97
CA VAL A 76 -26.07 4.58 -39.37
C VAL A 76 -25.78 3.71 -40.58
N ARG A 77 -25.10 4.29 -41.58
CA ARG A 77 -24.70 3.61 -42.82
C ARG A 77 -23.90 2.32 -42.51
N PRO A 78 -24.06 1.24 -43.31
CA PRO A 78 -23.43 -0.06 -43.02
C PRO A 78 -21.90 0.00 -42.91
N GLY A 79 -21.22 0.92 -43.59
CA GLY A 79 -19.77 1.13 -43.46
C GLY A 79 -19.34 1.63 -42.08
N ILE A 80 -20.13 2.50 -41.45
CA ILE A 80 -19.85 3.02 -40.10
C ILE A 80 -20.06 1.94 -39.04
N ARG A 81 -21.05 1.04 -39.24
CA ARG A 81 -21.28 -0.12 -38.36
C ARG A 81 -20.09 -1.08 -38.36
N ARG A 82 -19.47 -1.32 -39.53
CA ARG A 82 -18.25 -2.13 -39.64
C ARG A 82 -17.07 -1.46 -38.93
N LEU A 83 -16.87 -0.16 -39.12
CA LEU A 83 -15.77 0.57 -38.47
C LEU A 83 -15.91 0.60 -36.93
N ALA A 84 -17.14 0.80 -36.43
CA ALA A 84 -17.43 0.75 -35.00
C ALA A 84 -17.18 -0.65 -34.42
N ALA A 85 -17.60 -1.72 -35.10
CA ALA A 85 -17.34 -3.09 -34.67
C ALA A 85 -15.84 -3.40 -34.62
N VAL A 86 -15.06 -2.96 -35.61
CA VAL A 86 -13.60 -3.08 -35.63
C VAL A 86 -12.95 -2.29 -34.49
N GLY A 87 -13.40 -1.06 -34.25
CA GLY A 87 -12.92 -0.24 -33.12
C GLY A 87 -13.24 -0.86 -31.76
N SER A 88 -14.41 -1.51 -31.63
CA SER A 88 -14.81 -2.25 -30.43
C SER A 88 -13.92 -3.45 -30.18
N ALA A 89 -13.65 -4.23 -31.23
CA ALA A 89 -12.76 -5.38 -31.17
C ALA A 89 -11.32 -4.95 -30.85
N GLY A 90 -10.84 -3.85 -31.46
CA GLY A 90 -9.53 -3.28 -31.15
C GLY A 90 -9.43 -2.78 -29.71
N ALA A 91 -10.47 -2.13 -29.20
CA ALA A 91 -10.54 -1.74 -27.79
C ALA A 91 -10.55 -2.96 -26.85
N LEU A 92 -11.27 -4.03 -27.20
CA LEU A 92 -11.26 -5.28 -26.44
C LEU A 92 -9.87 -5.93 -26.41
N VAL A 93 -9.13 -5.88 -27.53
CA VAL A 93 -7.74 -6.34 -27.60
C VAL A 93 -6.82 -5.49 -26.72
N LEU A 94 -7.02 -4.16 -26.67
CA LEU A 94 -6.30 -3.27 -25.74
C LEU A 94 -6.59 -3.57 -24.26
N LEU A 95 -7.68 -4.28 -23.95
CA LEU A 95 -8.01 -4.75 -22.60
C LEU A 95 -7.37 -6.11 -22.25
N VAL A 96 -6.85 -6.87 -23.22
CA VAL A 96 -6.18 -8.17 -23.00
C VAL A 96 -5.01 -8.11 -22.00
N PRO A 97 -4.10 -7.12 -22.00
CA PRO A 97 -3.01 -7.06 -21.01
C PRO A 97 -3.49 -6.82 -19.57
N LEU A 98 -4.77 -6.49 -19.37
CA LEU A 98 -5.40 -6.37 -18.06
C LEU A 98 -5.95 -7.71 -17.56
N VAL A 99 -6.09 -8.69 -18.46
CA VAL A 99 -6.43 -10.08 -18.15
C VAL A 99 -5.13 -10.81 -17.81
N PRO A 100 -4.94 -11.27 -16.57
CA PRO A 100 -3.73 -11.97 -16.18
C PRO A 100 -3.69 -13.37 -16.82
N LEU A 101 -3.09 -13.47 -18.01
CA LEU A 101 -2.74 -14.75 -18.63
C LEU A 101 -1.52 -15.32 -17.90
N GLY A 102 -1.70 -16.44 -17.18
CA GLY A 102 -0.61 -17.25 -16.60
C GLY A 102 0.40 -16.46 -15.76
N ARG A 103 0.13 -16.29 -14.45
CA ARG A 103 1.06 -15.60 -13.56
C ARG A 103 2.25 -16.49 -13.23
N VAL A 104 3.47 -16.02 -13.46
CA VAL A 104 4.70 -16.60 -12.88
C VAL A 104 4.85 -16.15 -11.42
N LEU A 105 5.79 -16.71 -10.67
CA LEU A 105 6.16 -16.14 -9.37
C LEU A 105 6.82 -14.78 -9.60
N GLU A 106 6.24 -13.72 -9.03
CA GLU A 106 6.82 -12.37 -9.07
C GLU A 106 7.47 -12.05 -7.72
N VAL A 107 8.67 -11.48 -7.77
CA VAL A 107 9.41 -11.00 -6.59
C VAL A 107 9.48 -9.48 -6.66
N HIS A 108 8.95 -8.80 -5.64
CA HIS A 108 8.86 -7.36 -5.57
C HIS A 108 9.73 -6.87 -4.42
N VAL A 109 10.87 -6.27 -4.74
CA VAL A 109 11.69 -5.57 -3.75
C VAL A 109 11.15 -4.15 -3.60
N ILE A 110 10.62 -3.82 -2.42
CA ILE A 110 9.97 -2.54 -2.13
C ILE A 110 11.02 -1.59 -1.55
N ASP A 111 11.13 -0.40 -2.15
CA ASP A 111 12.00 0.66 -1.63
C ASP A 111 11.44 1.22 -0.30
N VAL A 112 12.10 0.86 0.79
CA VAL A 112 11.78 1.26 2.17
C VAL A 112 12.90 2.09 2.81
N GLY A 113 13.93 2.48 2.06
CA GLY A 113 15.14 3.12 2.60
C GLY A 113 16.13 2.09 3.15
N GLN A 114 16.60 2.28 4.38
CA GLN A 114 17.49 1.31 5.05
C GLN A 114 16.70 0.17 5.68
N GLY A 115 16.91 -1.05 5.18
CA GLY A 115 16.21 -2.27 5.62
C GLY A 115 15.59 -3.02 4.44
N ASP A 116 14.85 -4.08 4.73
CA ASP A 116 14.25 -4.95 3.71
C ASP A 116 12.71 -4.97 3.77
N ALA A 117 12.10 -5.05 2.58
CA ALA A 117 10.70 -5.38 2.40
C ALA A 117 10.50 -6.03 1.02
N ILE A 118 10.22 -7.33 1.00
CA ILE A 118 10.10 -8.13 -0.22
C ILE A 118 8.73 -8.78 -0.27
N ALA A 119 7.94 -8.48 -1.30
CA ALA A 119 6.64 -9.10 -1.53
C ALA A 119 6.73 -10.15 -2.63
N LEU A 120 6.29 -11.37 -2.32
CA LEU A 120 6.22 -12.49 -3.25
C LEU A 120 4.77 -12.66 -3.70
N ARG A 121 4.55 -12.66 -5.01
CA ARG A 121 3.24 -12.93 -5.61
C ARG A 121 3.29 -14.24 -6.35
N PHE A 122 2.52 -15.20 -5.85
CA PHE A 122 2.43 -16.51 -6.45
C PHE A 122 1.55 -16.50 -7.71
N PRO A 123 1.74 -17.45 -8.63
CA PRO A 123 0.85 -17.72 -9.76
C PRO A 123 -0.63 -17.78 -9.39
N SER A 124 -0.94 -18.34 -8.22
CA SER A 124 -2.29 -18.46 -7.66
C SER A 124 -2.91 -17.13 -7.22
N GLY A 125 -2.17 -16.01 -7.30
CA GLY A 125 -2.59 -14.70 -6.80
C GLY A 125 -2.43 -14.52 -5.29
N ARG A 126 -1.83 -15.51 -4.62
CA ARG A 126 -1.48 -15.45 -3.20
C ARG A 126 -0.24 -14.60 -2.97
N TRP A 127 -0.16 -13.96 -1.80
CA TRP A 127 0.92 -13.04 -1.46
C TRP A 127 1.58 -13.44 -0.15
N ILE A 128 2.91 -13.38 -0.13
CA ILE A 128 3.72 -13.46 1.07
C ILE A 128 4.56 -12.19 1.16
N LEU A 129 4.70 -11.64 2.35
CA LEU A 129 5.62 -10.54 2.63
C LEU A 129 6.79 -11.06 3.46
N VAL A 130 8.00 -10.65 3.10
CA VAL A 130 9.24 -10.91 3.85
C VAL A 130 9.79 -9.56 4.29
N ASP A 131 9.82 -9.32 5.60
CA ASP A 131 10.13 -8.05 6.25
C ASP A 131 9.24 -6.86 5.80
N ALA A 132 9.27 -5.77 6.56
CA ALA A 132 8.38 -4.63 6.38
C ALA A 132 9.09 -3.27 6.50
N GLY A 133 10.42 -3.26 6.50
CA GLY A 133 11.25 -2.07 6.56
C GLY A 133 11.26 -1.36 7.91
N PRO A 134 11.96 -0.21 7.98
CA PRO A 134 12.26 0.50 9.22
C PRO A 134 11.07 1.24 9.83
N ARG A 135 11.14 1.45 11.14
CA ARG A 135 10.31 2.41 11.86
C ARG A 135 11.15 3.26 12.81
N SER A 136 10.86 4.56 12.84
CA SER A 136 11.35 5.58 13.77
C SER A 136 10.18 6.35 14.37
N ALA A 137 10.46 7.33 15.24
CA ALA A 137 9.43 8.18 15.83
C ALA A 137 8.61 8.97 14.79
N GLU A 138 9.23 9.33 13.66
CA GLU A 138 8.62 10.19 12.63
C GLU A 138 8.22 9.42 11.36
N PHE A 139 8.74 8.20 11.19
CA PHE A 139 8.61 7.43 9.95
C PHE A 139 8.29 5.96 10.20
N ASP A 140 7.31 5.43 9.47
CA ASP A 140 6.97 4.00 9.45
C ASP A 140 6.92 3.55 7.99
N ALA A 141 7.89 2.73 7.58
CA ALA A 141 7.98 2.20 6.23
C ALA A 141 6.79 1.31 5.86
N GLY A 142 6.26 0.56 6.83
CA GLY A 142 5.08 -0.26 6.68
C GLY A 142 3.88 0.56 6.26
N ALA A 143 3.59 1.62 7.02
CA ALA A 143 2.45 2.51 6.77
C ALA A 143 2.64 3.39 5.51
N ARG A 144 3.85 3.91 5.28
CA ARG A 144 4.10 4.90 4.21
C ARG A 144 4.52 4.29 2.86
N ARG A 145 5.08 3.09 2.83
CA ARG A 145 5.61 2.46 1.61
C ARG A 145 4.95 1.10 1.34
N VAL A 146 5.05 0.16 2.27
CA VAL A 146 4.66 -1.24 2.05
C VAL A 146 3.15 -1.38 1.86
N VAL A 147 2.34 -0.82 2.77
CA VAL A 147 0.87 -0.89 2.70
C VAL A 147 0.32 -0.25 1.42
N PRO A 148 0.70 0.99 1.05
CA PRO A 148 0.26 1.59 -0.22
C PRO A 148 0.68 0.77 -1.44
N TYR A 149 1.90 0.21 -1.43
CA TYR A 149 2.39 -0.62 -2.53
C TYR A 149 1.52 -1.86 -2.72
N LEU A 150 1.28 -2.63 -1.66
CA LEU A 150 0.45 -3.83 -1.70
C LEU A 150 -1.00 -3.51 -2.09
N LYS A 151 -1.59 -2.41 -1.59
CA LYS A 151 -2.92 -1.95 -1.99
C LYS A 151 -2.99 -1.61 -3.47
N ARG A 152 -1.98 -0.95 -4.04
CA ARG A 152 -1.89 -0.64 -5.49
C ARG A 152 -1.89 -1.91 -6.35
N TRP A 153 -1.36 -3.01 -5.83
CA TRP A 153 -1.38 -4.31 -6.48
C TRP A 153 -2.68 -5.11 -6.25
N GLY A 154 -3.64 -4.54 -5.53
CA GLY A 154 -4.93 -5.17 -5.25
C GLY A 154 -4.86 -6.27 -4.19
N VAL A 155 -3.81 -6.28 -3.36
CA VAL A 155 -3.66 -7.24 -2.27
C VAL A 155 -4.76 -6.99 -1.24
N ARG A 156 -5.47 -8.06 -0.85
CA ARG A 156 -6.51 -8.03 0.19
C ARG A 156 -6.16 -8.89 1.40
N ARG A 157 -5.35 -9.94 1.16
CA ARG A 157 -4.90 -10.89 2.17
C ARG A 157 -3.45 -11.27 1.87
N LEU A 158 -2.68 -11.47 2.93
CA LEU A 158 -1.37 -12.09 2.92
C LEU A 158 -1.50 -13.49 3.53
N ASP A 159 -0.95 -14.50 2.86
CA ASP A 159 -0.92 -15.85 3.40
C ASP A 159 0.13 -15.96 4.52
N ALA A 160 1.24 -15.22 4.37
CA ALA A 160 2.26 -15.15 5.40
C ALA A 160 2.96 -13.79 5.44
N VAL A 161 3.38 -13.41 6.64
CA VAL A 161 4.42 -12.40 6.88
C VAL A 161 5.61 -13.09 7.53
N VAL A 162 6.75 -13.10 6.85
CA VAL A 162 8.01 -13.69 7.34
C VAL A 162 8.87 -12.57 7.88
N LEU A 163 9.23 -12.64 9.16
CA LEU A 163 10.15 -11.71 9.80
C LEU A 163 11.51 -12.40 9.92
N THR A 164 12.51 -11.91 9.18
CA THR A 164 13.81 -12.59 9.08
C THR A 164 14.60 -12.52 10.39
N HIS A 165 14.60 -11.34 11.01
CA HIS A 165 15.28 -11.06 12.27
C HIS A 165 14.65 -9.81 12.92
N PRO A 166 14.80 -9.60 14.22
CA PRO A 166 13.97 -8.69 15.02
C PRO A 166 14.42 -7.22 14.99
N HIS A 167 15.37 -6.88 14.10
CA HIS A 167 15.89 -5.52 14.08
C HIS A 167 14.84 -4.54 13.53
N LEU A 168 14.86 -3.32 14.04
CA LEU A 168 13.84 -2.31 13.75
C LEU A 168 13.79 -1.93 12.26
N ASP A 169 14.90 -2.04 11.55
CA ASP A 169 15.02 -1.85 10.10
C ASP A 169 14.33 -2.93 9.27
N HIS A 170 13.94 -4.06 9.87
CA HIS A 170 13.24 -5.16 9.21
C HIS A 170 11.80 -5.34 9.71
N ILE A 171 11.58 -5.33 11.03
CA ILE A 171 10.25 -5.57 11.63
C ILE A 171 9.47 -4.30 11.93
N GLY A 172 10.10 -3.12 11.84
CA GLY A 172 9.52 -1.86 12.30
C GLY A 172 8.18 -1.53 11.65
N GLY A 173 8.05 -1.80 10.35
CA GLY A 173 6.80 -1.60 9.59
C GLY A 173 5.77 -2.73 9.70
N ALA A 174 6.11 -3.87 10.32
CA ALA A 174 5.25 -5.05 10.35
C ALA A 174 3.91 -4.81 11.08
N PRO A 175 3.85 -4.09 12.22
CA PRO A 175 2.58 -3.75 12.87
C PRO A 175 1.60 -3.03 11.95
N ALA A 176 2.08 -2.09 11.12
CA ALA A 176 1.23 -1.38 10.16
C ALA A 176 0.65 -2.30 9.09
N VAL A 177 1.44 -3.27 8.62
CA VAL A 177 0.99 -4.28 7.65
C VAL A 177 -0.08 -5.19 8.27
N LEU A 178 0.19 -5.73 9.46
CA LEU A 178 -0.74 -6.61 10.18
C LEU A 178 -2.07 -5.91 10.50
N ARG A 179 -2.03 -4.61 10.78
CA ARG A 179 -3.24 -3.78 10.93
C ARG A 179 -4.02 -3.59 9.63
N SER A 180 -3.32 -3.53 8.49
CA SER A 180 -3.90 -3.15 7.20
C SER A 180 -4.44 -4.30 6.37
N PHE A 181 -3.95 -5.53 6.58
CA PHE A 181 -4.33 -6.71 5.79
C PHE A 181 -4.80 -7.85 6.67
N ALA A 182 -5.63 -8.73 6.11
CA ALA A 182 -5.84 -10.05 6.70
C ALA A 182 -4.57 -10.88 6.48
N VAL A 183 -4.03 -11.47 7.55
CA VAL A 183 -2.80 -12.29 7.49
C VAL A 183 -3.13 -13.67 8.06
N GLU A 184 -2.80 -14.73 7.33
CA GLU A 184 -3.09 -16.10 7.78
C GLU A 184 -2.05 -16.58 8.81
N GLY A 185 -0.77 -16.30 8.57
CA GLY A 185 0.31 -16.62 9.51
C GLY A 185 1.45 -15.63 9.57
N VAL A 186 2.13 -15.57 10.71
CA VAL A 186 3.42 -14.89 10.88
C VAL A 186 4.48 -15.94 11.16
N LEU A 187 5.60 -15.88 10.42
CA LEU A 187 6.79 -16.69 10.65
C LEU A 187 7.88 -15.83 11.28
N ASP A 188 8.49 -16.35 12.33
CA ASP A 188 9.59 -15.71 13.03
C ASP A 188 10.68 -16.74 13.42
N PRO A 189 11.92 -16.30 13.71
CA PRO A 189 12.99 -17.20 14.14
C PRO A 189 12.80 -17.77 15.56
N SER A 190 11.70 -17.46 16.25
CA SER A 190 11.33 -17.98 17.58
C SER A 190 12.36 -17.73 18.66
N ARG A 191 13.06 -16.61 18.54
CA ARG A 191 13.86 -16.03 19.62
C ARG A 191 13.07 -14.88 20.22
N ALA A 192 12.98 -14.86 21.54
CA ALA A 192 12.39 -13.74 22.26
C ALA A 192 13.32 -12.53 22.12
N TYR A 193 12.79 -11.42 21.63
CA TYR A 193 13.49 -10.16 21.54
C TYR A 193 12.66 -9.08 22.24
N GLY A 194 13.31 -8.25 23.05
CA GLY A 194 12.64 -7.22 23.86
C GLY A 194 12.45 -5.88 23.15
N SER A 195 12.40 -5.85 21.82
CA SER A 195 12.17 -4.60 21.09
C SER A 195 10.68 -4.25 21.07
N ASP A 196 10.36 -2.96 21.25
CA ASP A 196 8.96 -2.49 21.27
C ASP A 196 8.19 -2.88 20.01
N ALA A 197 8.84 -2.82 18.85
CA ALA A 197 8.23 -3.24 17.58
C ALA A 197 7.88 -4.73 17.55
N TYR A 198 8.70 -5.59 18.16
CA TYR A 198 8.41 -7.03 18.23
C TYR A 198 7.25 -7.31 19.18
N LEU A 199 7.17 -6.59 20.30
CA LEU A 199 6.03 -6.66 21.22
C LEU A 199 4.73 -6.18 20.56
N GLU A 200 4.77 -5.11 19.76
CA GLU A 200 3.61 -4.66 18.98
C GLU A 200 3.16 -5.72 17.95
N VAL A 201 4.11 -6.42 17.31
CA VAL A 201 3.79 -7.53 16.40
C VAL A 201 3.10 -8.67 17.16
N LEU A 202 3.62 -9.06 18.32
CA LEU A 202 3.04 -10.10 19.17
C LEU A 202 1.62 -9.73 19.62
N ASP A 203 1.42 -8.49 20.06
CA ASP A 203 0.11 -7.98 20.46
C ASP A 203 -0.88 -8.02 19.29
N GLU A 204 -0.48 -7.54 18.11
CA GLU A 204 -1.36 -7.53 16.94
C GLU A 204 -1.70 -8.95 16.45
N VAL A 205 -0.74 -9.88 16.51
CA VAL A 205 -0.99 -11.30 16.22
C VAL A 205 -1.98 -11.91 17.23
N GLY A 206 -1.79 -11.65 18.52
CA GLY A 206 -2.68 -12.11 19.58
C GLY A 206 -4.10 -11.56 19.42
N ARG A 207 -4.21 -10.25 19.21
CA ARG A 207 -5.47 -9.51 19.05
C ARG A 207 -6.27 -9.97 17.84
N ARG A 208 -5.60 -10.25 16.72
CA ARG A 208 -6.23 -10.72 15.47
C ARG A 208 -6.34 -12.24 15.35
N ARG A 209 -5.82 -13.00 16.32
CA ARG A 209 -5.76 -14.48 16.30
C ARG A 209 -5.08 -15.01 15.04
N ILE A 210 -4.01 -14.35 14.60
CA ILE A 210 -3.21 -14.77 13.44
C ILE A 210 -2.41 -16.02 13.85
N SER A 211 -2.24 -16.98 12.94
CA SER A 211 -1.44 -18.18 13.26
C SER A 211 0.03 -17.80 13.44
N TRP A 212 0.65 -18.26 14.52
CA TRP A 212 2.09 -18.10 14.72
C TRP A 212 2.81 -19.38 14.32
N TRP A 213 3.74 -19.30 13.37
CA TRP A 213 4.56 -20.42 12.92
C TRP A 213 6.01 -20.16 13.32
N GLY A 214 6.37 -20.58 14.52
CA GLY A 214 7.73 -20.47 15.00
C GLY A 214 8.67 -21.47 14.32
N GLY A 215 9.92 -21.06 14.06
CA GLY A 215 10.99 -21.87 13.48
C GLY A 215 11.34 -23.17 14.22
N ARG A 216 10.74 -23.45 15.39
CA ARG A 216 10.75 -24.76 16.03
C ARG A 216 9.37 -25.41 15.94
N ARG A 217 9.29 -26.42 15.06
CA ARG A 217 8.33 -27.55 15.04
C ARG A 217 6.87 -27.17 15.33
N ARG A 218 6.02 -27.18 14.29
CA ARG A 218 4.53 -27.15 14.34
C ARG A 218 3.94 -27.34 15.75
N GLU A 219 3.84 -26.27 16.52
CA GLU A 219 3.00 -26.21 17.70
C GLU A 219 2.06 -25.03 17.50
N ARG A 220 0.82 -25.35 17.18
CA ARG A 220 -0.27 -24.40 16.95
C ARG A 220 -0.65 -23.85 18.33
N ARG A 221 0.08 -22.86 18.84
CA ARG A 221 -0.29 -22.20 20.10
C ARG A 221 -1.27 -21.09 19.80
N SER A 222 -2.55 -21.36 20.09
CA SER A 222 -3.57 -20.31 20.20
C SER A 222 -3.26 -19.44 21.42
N PRO A 223 -3.45 -18.10 21.34
CA PRO A 223 -3.21 -17.22 22.47
C PRO A 223 -4.39 -17.33 23.45
N SER A 224 -4.29 -18.28 24.38
CA SER A 224 -5.15 -18.34 25.55
C SER A 224 -4.43 -19.03 26.70
N ALA A 225 -3.91 -18.24 27.64
CA ALA A 225 -3.94 -18.53 29.07
C ALA A 225 -3.35 -17.35 29.84
N THR A 226 -4.24 -16.64 30.52
CA THR A 226 -4.04 -15.93 31.78
C THR A 226 -3.00 -16.59 32.68
N CYS A 227 -2.00 -15.83 33.15
CA CYS A 227 -1.24 -16.19 34.35
C CYS A 227 -1.98 -15.64 35.57
N GLY A 228 -2.33 -16.54 36.48
CA GLY A 228 -2.55 -16.22 37.90
C GLY A 228 -1.24 -16.25 38.67
#